data_AF-K2H401-F1
#
_entry.id   AF-K2H401-F1
#
_cell.length_a   1.000
_cell.length_b   1.000
_cell.length_c   1.000
_cell.angle_alpha   90.00
_cell.angle_beta   90.00
_cell.angle_gamma   90.00
#
_symmetry.space_group_name_H-M   'P 1'
#
loop_
_entity.id
_entity.type
_entity.pdbx_description
1 polymer ?
#
loop_
_entity_poly.entity_id
_entity_poly.type
_entity_poly.pdbx_seq_one_letter_code
_entity_poly.pdbx_strand_id
1 'polypeptide(L)'
;MKNIKYVSSGGLAFEEEKDMRKLERYAAEGWEVDGFSLLGYKLKKNDPAERIYAIDYCNKPDEEYFTYFREGGWKHVASQSNYIHLFTAAPGTTPLYTDKTTEIDKYEAQQRITGKAALPLLIIEVLLLSGAFGDFSFIAPFMNKVFLVLFFILSVPLVFTGLPWFGFTYRLFKLRHSG
;
A
#
# COMPACT_ATOMS: atom_id res chain seq x y z
N MET A 1 8.37 10.90 28.48
CA MET A 1 8.42 9.58 27.80
C MET A 1 7.72 9.73 26.45
N LYS A 2 8.32 9.32 25.34
CA LYS A 2 7.64 9.39 24.03
C LYS A 2 6.63 8.23 23.96
N ASN A 3 5.35 8.53 24.20
CA ASN A 3 4.27 7.54 24.12
C ASN A 3 3.99 7.23 22.64
N ILE A 4 4.75 6.30 22.07
CA ILE A 4 4.64 5.83 20.69
C ILE A 4 3.86 4.51 20.68
N LYS A 5 2.99 4.33 19.69
CA LYS A 5 2.26 3.10 19.44
C LYS A 5 2.39 2.70 17.96
N TYR A 6 2.56 1.41 17.70
CA TYR A 6 2.53 0.85 16.36
C TYR A 6 1.25 0.07 16.16
N VAL A 7 0.63 0.25 15.00
CA VAL A 7 -0.64 -0.38 14.65
C VAL A 7 -0.49 -1.03 13.29
N SER A 8 -0.88 -2.30 13.17
CA SER A 8 -0.84 -3.02 11.90
C SER A 8 -1.89 -2.52 10.91
N SER A 9 -1.48 -2.44 9.65
CA SER A 9 -2.37 -2.27 8.50
C SER A 9 -2.85 -3.63 8.02
N GLY A 10 -4.09 -3.71 7.52
CA GLY A 10 -4.56 -4.88 6.77
C GLY A 10 -4.02 -4.95 5.33
N GLY A 11 -3.19 -3.98 4.94
CA GLY A 11 -2.69 -3.76 3.59
C GLY A 11 -3.63 -2.85 2.80
N LEU A 12 -3.13 -1.73 2.29
CA LEU A 12 -3.93 -0.74 1.58
C LEU A 12 -4.68 -1.33 0.36
N ALA A 13 -4.07 -2.29 -0.33
CA ALA A 13 -4.72 -2.98 -1.45
C ALA A 13 -5.97 -3.80 -1.05
N PHE A 14 -6.08 -4.20 0.22
CA PHE A 14 -7.16 -5.05 0.73
C PHE A 14 -8.11 -4.28 1.65
N GLU A 15 -7.56 -3.58 2.64
CA GLU A 15 -8.29 -3.08 3.81
C GLU A 15 -8.15 -1.57 4.04
N GLU A 16 -7.75 -0.77 3.04
CA GLU A 16 -7.64 0.71 3.14
C GLU A 16 -8.76 1.39 3.96
N GLU A 17 -10.04 1.17 3.64
CA GLU A 17 -11.15 1.79 4.40
C GLU A 17 -11.22 1.33 5.86
N LYS A 18 -10.90 0.06 6.13
CA LYS A 18 -10.86 -0.46 7.50
C LYS A 18 -9.68 0.13 8.26
N ASP A 19 -8.56 0.34 7.59
CA ASP A 19 -7.40 1.01 8.16
C ASP A 19 -7.72 2.48 8.45
N MET A 20 -8.37 3.22 7.55
CA MET A 20 -8.78 4.61 7.82
C MET A 20 -9.67 4.67 9.06
N ARG A 21 -10.76 3.87 9.12
CA ARG A 21 -11.64 3.78 10.29
C ARG A 21 -10.90 3.38 11.58
N LYS A 22 -9.89 2.52 11.48
CA LYS A 22 -9.04 2.14 12.63
C LYS A 22 -8.24 3.34 13.14
N LEU A 23 -7.70 4.17 12.25
CA LEU A 23 -6.98 5.40 12.61
C LEU A 23 -7.91 6.46 13.20
N GLU A 24 -9.14 6.61 12.68
CA GLU A 24 -10.16 7.51 13.23
C GLU A 24 -10.49 7.17 14.69
N ARG A 25 -10.71 5.88 14.98
CA ARG A 25 -10.93 5.40 16.35
C ARG A 25 -9.74 5.73 17.26
N TYR A 26 -8.51 5.55 16.78
CA TYR A 26 -7.33 5.90 17.56
C TYR A 26 -7.21 7.40 17.82
N ALA A 27 -7.55 8.25 16.84
CA ALA A 27 -7.60 9.70 17.03
C ALA A 27 -8.60 10.08 18.13
N ALA A 28 -9.80 9.47 18.13
CA ALA A 28 -10.81 9.67 19.17
C ALA A 28 -10.34 9.21 20.58
N GLU A 29 -9.41 8.25 20.66
CA GLU A 29 -8.78 7.79 21.91
C GLU A 29 -7.55 8.63 22.33
N GLY A 30 -7.23 9.70 21.60
CA GLY A 30 -6.06 10.54 21.83
C GLY A 30 -4.76 9.91 21.34
N TRP A 31 -4.79 9.30 20.15
CA TRP A 31 -3.61 8.85 19.43
C TRP A 31 -3.60 9.48 18.04
N GLU A 32 -2.65 10.38 17.80
CA GLU A 32 -2.46 11.01 16.50
C GLU A 32 -1.50 10.19 15.64
N VAL A 33 -1.81 10.06 14.35
CA VAL A 33 -0.92 9.40 13.40
C VAL A 33 0.32 10.27 13.15
N ASP A 34 1.49 9.69 13.37
CA ASP A 34 2.80 10.32 13.13
C ASP A 34 3.37 9.92 11.76
N GLY A 35 2.92 8.80 11.20
CA GLY A 35 3.22 8.40 9.83
C GLY A 35 3.10 6.89 9.59
N PHE A 36 3.66 6.44 8.46
CA PHE A 36 3.72 5.01 8.13
C PHE A 36 4.81 4.29 8.94
N SER A 37 4.63 2.98 9.10
CA SER A 37 5.64 2.02 9.59
C SER A 37 5.71 0.84 8.62
N LEU A 38 6.64 -0.10 8.84
CA LEU A 38 6.92 -1.19 7.88
C LEU A 38 5.67 -1.96 7.43
N LEU A 39 4.76 -2.27 8.36
CA LEU A 39 3.52 -3.02 8.10
C LEU A 39 2.28 -2.31 8.69
N GLY A 40 2.30 -0.98 8.71
CA GLY A 40 1.16 -0.20 9.20
C GLY A 40 1.49 1.23 9.54
N TYR A 41 1.13 1.68 10.74
CA TYR A 41 1.19 3.08 11.13
C TYR A 41 1.90 3.27 12.48
N LYS A 42 2.61 4.39 12.58
CA LYS A 42 3.21 4.89 13.81
C LYS A 42 2.32 6.00 14.35
N LEU A 43 1.93 5.88 15.61
CA LEU A 43 1.06 6.81 16.32
C LEU A 43 1.81 7.39 17.51
N LYS A 44 1.47 8.62 17.89
CA LYS A 44 1.94 9.29 19.09
C LYS A 44 0.75 9.69 19.96
N LYS A 45 0.92 9.65 21.28
CA LYS A 45 -0.12 10.13 22.20
C LYS A 45 -0.37 11.63 21.96
N ASN A 46 -1.64 12.00 21.86
CA ASN A 46 -2.10 13.37 21.74
C ASN A 46 -3.46 13.51 22.45
N ASP A 47 -4.06 14.70 22.43
CA ASP A 47 -5.42 14.90 22.92
C ASP A 47 -6.43 14.19 22.02
N PRO A 48 -7.50 13.60 22.60
CA PRO A 48 -8.63 13.06 21.84
C PRO A 48 -9.16 14.06 20.81
N ALA A 49 -9.25 13.64 19.56
CA ALA A 49 -9.78 14.46 18.48
C ALA A 49 -10.55 13.60 17.49
N GLU A 50 -11.73 14.07 17.09
CA GLU A 50 -12.44 13.48 15.96
C GLU A 50 -11.75 13.88 14.66
N ARG A 51 -11.35 12.88 13.88
CA ARG A 51 -10.62 13.03 12.62
C ARG A 51 -11.12 12.00 11.64
N ILE A 52 -11.08 12.34 10.35
CA ILE A 52 -11.18 11.38 9.25
C ILE A 52 -9.81 11.23 8.59
N TYR A 53 -9.57 10.08 7.97
CA TYR A 53 -8.31 9.78 7.26
C TYR A 53 -8.58 9.31 5.84
N ALA A 54 -7.68 9.66 4.92
CA ALA A 54 -7.73 9.20 3.53
C ALA A 54 -6.34 9.00 2.95
N ILE A 55 -6.25 8.10 1.97
CA ILE A 55 -5.03 7.82 1.21
C ILE A 55 -5.19 8.31 -0.22
N ASP A 56 -4.15 8.94 -0.72
CA ASP A 56 -3.98 9.27 -2.13
C ASP A 56 -2.65 8.74 -2.66
N TYR A 57 -2.57 8.54 -3.98
CA TYR A 57 -1.37 8.02 -4.65
C TYR A 57 -0.90 8.98 -5.72
N CYS A 58 0.26 9.60 -5.52
CA CYS A 58 0.85 10.51 -6.50
C CYS A 58 2.36 10.31 -6.55
N ASN A 59 2.90 10.08 -7.75
CA ASN A 59 4.34 9.92 -7.92
C ASN A 59 4.99 11.30 -8.08
N LYS A 60 5.97 11.61 -7.23
CA LYS A 60 6.67 12.90 -7.22
C LYS A 60 5.69 14.09 -7.06
N PRO A 61 4.95 14.16 -5.94
CA PRO A 61 4.08 15.30 -5.68
C PRO A 61 4.90 16.60 -5.58
N ASP A 62 4.32 17.69 -6.07
CA ASP A 62 4.81 19.04 -5.89
C ASP A 62 3.99 19.79 -4.83
N GLU A 63 4.29 21.06 -4.61
CA GLU A 63 3.55 21.89 -3.65
C GLU A 63 2.10 22.14 -4.08
N GLU A 64 1.83 22.20 -5.38
CA GLU A 64 0.48 22.40 -5.93
C GLU A 64 -0.43 21.23 -5.55
N TYR A 65 0.09 20.00 -5.66
CA TYR A 65 -0.61 18.79 -5.23
C TYR A 65 -1.05 18.86 -3.76
N PHE A 66 -0.16 19.24 -2.84
CA PHE A 66 -0.52 19.35 -1.42
C PHE A 66 -1.43 20.56 -1.14
N THR A 67 -1.28 21.63 -1.91
CA THR A 67 -2.12 22.83 -1.80
C THR A 67 -3.55 22.53 -2.17
N TYR A 68 -3.78 21.76 -3.25
CA TYR A 68 -5.10 21.29 -3.65
C TYR A 68 -5.86 20.60 -2.50
N PHE A 69 -5.22 19.65 -1.80
CA PHE A 69 -5.85 18.97 -0.66
C PHE A 69 -6.07 19.92 0.53
N ARG A 70 -5.11 20.79 0.80
CA ARG A 70 -5.21 21.78 1.88
C ARG A 70 -6.37 22.76 1.68
N GLU A 71 -6.59 23.22 0.45
CA GLU A 71 -7.75 24.05 0.09
C GLU A 71 -9.07 23.28 0.25
N GLY A 72 -9.05 21.97 0.01
CA GLY A 72 -10.17 21.06 0.30
C GLY A 72 -10.37 20.72 1.79
N GLY A 73 -9.60 21.31 2.71
CA GLY A 73 -9.69 21.07 4.15
C GLY A 73 -8.89 19.86 4.66
N TRP A 74 -8.07 19.23 3.81
CA TRP A 74 -7.24 18.08 4.15
C TRP A 74 -5.82 18.50 4.51
N LYS A 75 -5.34 17.99 5.64
CA LYS A 75 -3.97 18.16 6.10
C LYS A 75 -3.14 16.93 5.75
N HIS A 76 -2.00 17.13 5.09
CA HIS A 76 -1.02 16.07 4.87
C HIS A 76 -0.42 15.60 6.21
N VAL A 77 -0.35 14.29 6.40
CA VAL A 77 0.21 13.65 7.61
C VAL A 77 1.60 13.08 7.32
N ALA A 78 1.70 12.21 6.31
CA ALA A 78 2.93 11.52 5.98
C ALA A 78 2.91 10.97 4.56
N SER A 79 4.10 10.67 4.04
CA SER A 79 4.28 10.01 2.75
C SER A 79 5.09 8.73 2.92
N GLN A 80 4.74 7.66 2.20
CA GLN A 80 5.56 6.46 2.05
C GLN A 80 6.11 6.40 0.62
N SER A 81 7.43 6.23 0.50
CA SER A 81 8.16 6.14 -0.78
C SER A 81 7.90 7.29 -1.75
N ASN A 82 7.54 8.48 -1.23
CA ASN A 82 7.11 9.65 -2.01
C ASN A 82 6.03 9.34 -3.06
N TYR A 83 5.14 8.39 -2.71
CA TYR A 83 4.12 7.87 -3.60
C TYR A 83 2.76 7.74 -2.93
N ILE A 84 2.72 7.17 -1.72
CA ILE A 84 1.50 6.99 -0.95
C ILE A 84 1.41 8.14 0.05
N HIS A 85 0.33 8.89 0.04
CA HIS A 85 0.14 10.07 0.87
C HIS A 85 -1.06 9.89 1.79
N LEU A 86 -0.82 10.01 3.10
CA LEU A 86 -1.86 9.97 4.13
C LEU A 86 -2.29 11.39 4.47
N PHE A 87 -3.59 11.63 4.43
CA PHE A 87 -4.22 12.88 4.79
C PHE A 87 -5.19 12.70 5.97
N THR A 88 -5.43 13.79 6.68
CA THR A 88 -6.44 13.87 7.74
C THR A 88 -7.25 15.14 7.63
N ALA A 89 -8.53 15.08 8.01
CA ALA A 89 -9.42 16.24 8.02
C ALA A 89 -10.39 16.18 9.22
N ALA A 90 -11.21 17.23 9.36
CA ALA A 90 -12.31 17.22 10.32
C ALA A 90 -13.45 16.32 9.81
N PRO A 91 -14.27 15.74 10.70
CA PRO A 91 -15.49 15.07 10.29
C PRO A 91 -16.38 16.00 9.44
N GLY A 92 -16.98 15.46 8.38
CA GLY A 92 -17.82 16.22 7.46
C GLY A 92 -17.05 16.98 6.36
N THR A 93 -15.71 16.95 6.34
CA THR A 93 -14.94 17.41 5.18
C THR A 93 -15.26 16.52 3.96
N THR A 94 -15.41 17.16 2.80
CA THR A 94 -15.66 16.48 1.53
C THR A 94 -14.61 15.39 1.27
N PRO A 95 -15.00 14.14 0.95
CA PRO A 95 -14.07 13.06 0.63
C PRO A 95 -13.11 13.45 -0.50
N LEU A 96 -11.90 12.88 -0.49
CA LEU A 96 -10.91 13.07 -1.58
C LEU A 96 -11.46 12.66 -2.95
N TYR A 97 -12.32 11.65 -2.95
CA TYR A 97 -12.97 11.10 -4.13
C TYR A 97 -14.48 11.15 -3.89
N THR A 98 -15.17 12.01 -4.64
CA THR A 98 -16.62 12.22 -4.50
C THR A 98 -17.44 11.38 -5.47
N ASP A 99 -16.81 10.89 -6.53
CA ASP A 99 -17.42 10.04 -7.54
C ASP A 99 -16.71 8.69 -7.64
N LYS A 100 -17.49 7.67 -7.97
CA LYS A 100 -17.03 6.30 -8.10
C LYS A 100 -16.02 6.12 -9.25
N THR A 101 -16.09 6.96 -10.28
CA THR A 101 -15.21 6.87 -11.45
C THR A 101 -13.76 7.24 -11.10
N THR A 102 -13.55 8.34 -10.39
CA THR A 102 -12.20 8.74 -9.93
C THR A 102 -11.62 7.77 -8.91
N GLU A 103 -12.45 7.16 -8.07
CA GLU A 103 -12.03 6.09 -7.17
C GLU A 103 -11.60 4.82 -7.94
N ILE A 104 -12.31 4.45 -9.00
CA ILE A 104 -11.90 3.35 -9.88
C ILE A 104 -10.58 3.67 -10.55
N ASP A 105 -10.41 4.87 -11.13
CA ASP A 105 -9.19 5.30 -11.81
C ASP A 105 -7.97 5.24 -10.88
N LYS A 106 -8.13 5.66 -9.62
CA LYS A 106 -7.11 5.53 -8.57
C LYS A 106 -6.63 4.09 -8.45
N TYR A 107 -7.54 3.12 -8.28
CA TYR A 107 -7.16 1.72 -8.08
C TYR A 107 -6.69 1.03 -9.36
N GLU A 108 -7.17 1.43 -10.53
CA GLU A 108 -6.65 0.97 -11.82
C GLU A 108 -5.18 1.36 -12.02
N ALA A 109 -4.82 2.59 -11.65
CA ALA A 109 -3.43 3.02 -11.68
C ALA A 109 -2.56 2.15 -10.76
N GLN A 110 -3.03 1.85 -9.53
CA GLN A 110 -2.32 0.98 -8.59
C GLN A 110 -2.18 -0.45 -9.11
N GLN A 111 -3.26 -1.03 -9.63
CA GLN A 111 -3.28 -2.35 -10.24
C GLN A 111 -2.28 -2.43 -11.40
N ARG A 112 -2.25 -1.42 -12.27
CA ARG A 112 -1.34 -1.40 -13.43
C ARG A 112 0.13 -1.34 -13.01
N ILE A 113 0.47 -0.52 -12.02
CA ILE A 113 1.85 -0.37 -11.52
C ILE A 113 2.32 -1.66 -10.86
N THR A 114 1.50 -2.20 -9.95
CA THR A 114 1.82 -3.45 -9.23
C THR A 114 1.89 -4.65 -10.18
N GLY A 115 1.00 -4.73 -11.18
CA GLY A 115 1.01 -5.79 -12.20
C GLY A 115 2.21 -5.74 -13.14
N LYS A 116 2.63 -4.54 -13.58
CA LYS A 116 3.85 -4.36 -14.40
C LYS A 116 5.12 -4.83 -13.69
N ALA A 117 5.16 -4.73 -12.35
CA ALA A 117 6.27 -5.25 -11.56
C ALA A 117 6.13 -6.75 -11.26
N ALA A 118 4.92 -7.21 -10.92
CA ALA A 118 4.68 -8.60 -10.52
C ALA A 118 4.84 -9.60 -11.67
N LEU A 119 4.42 -9.26 -12.89
CA LEU A 119 4.47 -10.19 -14.04
C LEU A 119 5.90 -10.64 -14.40
N PRO A 120 6.88 -9.74 -14.63
CA PRO A 120 8.26 -10.18 -14.92
C PRO A 120 8.88 -10.94 -13.75
N LEU A 121 8.60 -10.55 -12.50
CA LEU A 121 9.06 -11.28 -11.32
C LEU A 121 8.50 -12.71 -11.29
N LEU A 122 7.21 -12.88 -11.59
CA LEU A 122 6.57 -14.19 -11.66
C LEU A 122 7.19 -15.06 -12.77
N ILE A 123 7.49 -14.49 -13.94
CA ILE A 123 8.18 -15.22 -15.02
C ILE A 123 9.57 -15.67 -14.56
N ILE A 124 10.34 -14.79 -13.91
CA ILE A 124 11.66 -15.13 -13.38
C ILE A 124 11.55 -16.25 -12.34
N GLU A 125 10.58 -16.18 -11.43
CA GLU A 125 10.32 -17.22 -10.42
C GLU A 125 10.03 -18.59 -11.06
N VAL A 126 9.21 -18.63 -12.11
CA VAL A 126 8.93 -19.87 -12.86
C VAL A 126 10.20 -20.43 -13.51
N LEU A 127 11.05 -19.57 -14.07
CA LEU A 127 12.32 -19.98 -14.67
C LEU A 127 13.31 -20.49 -13.62
N LEU A 128 13.42 -19.80 -12.48
CA LEU A 128 14.27 -20.22 -11.36
C LEU A 128 13.81 -21.55 -10.78
N LEU A 129 12.50 -21.74 -10.61
CA LEU A 129 11.94 -23.00 -10.15
C LEU A 129 12.23 -24.14 -11.14
N SER A 130 12.07 -23.88 -12.45
CA SER A 130 12.41 -24.86 -13.49
C SER A 130 13.91 -25.23 -13.45
N GLY A 131 14.79 -24.25 -13.27
CA GLY A 131 16.24 -24.48 -13.11
C GLY A 131 16.59 -25.24 -11.82
N ALA A 132 15.88 -25.00 -10.72
CA ALA A 132 16.12 -25.71 -9.46
C ALA A 132 15.84 -27.23 -9.57
N PHE A 133 14.92 -27.64 -10.46
CA PHE A 133 14.58 -29.04 -10.70
C PHE A 133 15.20 -29.63 -11.99
N GLY A 134 16.01 -28.86 -12.72
CA GLY A 134 16.71 -29.35 -13.91
C GLY A 134 17.93 -30.22 -13.59
N ASP A 135 18.43 -30.96 -14.58
CA ASP A 135 19.68 -31.71 -14.45
C ASP A 135 20.86 -30.88 -14.99
N PHE A 136 21.69 -30.40 -14.07
CA PHE A 136 22.91 -29.64 -14.35
C PHE A 136 24.18 -30.37 -13.88
N SER A 137 24.07 -31.66 -13.56
CA SER A 137 25.14 -32.47 -12.96
C SER A 137 26.42 -32.52 -13.82
N PHE A 138 26.26 -32.46 -15.14
CA PHE A 138 27.35 -32.48 -16.10
C PHE A 138 28.13 -31.14 -16.19
N ILE A 139 27.49 -30.01 -15.89
CA ILE A 139 28.08 -28.67 -16.07
C ILE A 139 28.54 -28.12 -14.73
N ALA A 140 27.65 -28.10 -13.73
CA ALA A 140 27.93 -27.56 -12.42
C ALA A 140 26.92 -28.12 -11.38
N PRO A 141 27.32 -29.08 -10.54
CA PRO A 141 26.40 -29.80 -9.65
C PRO A 141 25.80 -28.94 -8.52
N PHE A 142 26.26 -27.70 -8.35
CA PHE A 142 25.71 -26.74 -7.39
C PHE A 142 24.64 -25.81 -8.00
N MET A 143 24.42 -25.83 -9.31
CA MET A 143 23.53 -24.85 -9.98
C MET A 143 22.09 -24.88 -9.47
N ASN A 144 21.53 -26.06 -9.23
CA ASN A 144 20.16 -26.20 -8.70
C ASN A 144 19.99 -25.49 -7.37
N LYS A 145 21.02 -25.55 -6.51
CA LYS A 145 21.04 -24.87 -5.22
C LYS A 145 21.08 -23.34 -5.39
N VAL A 146 21.85 -22.86 -6.38
CA VAL A 146 21.90 -21.42 -6.70
C VAL A 146 20.53 -20.93 -7.16
N PHE A 147 19.88 -21.64 -8.10
CA PHE A 147 18.52 -21.29 -8.54
C PHE A 147 17.52 -21.28 -7.38
N LEU A 148 17.58 -22.27 -6.48
CA LEU A 148 16.72 -22.33 -5.31
C LEU A 148 16.96 -21.16 -4.33
N VAL A 149 18.21 -20.78 -4.09
CA VAL A 149 18.52 -19.61 -3.23
C VAL A 149 18.00 -18.33 -3.86
N LEU A 150 18.21 -18.13 -5.17
CA LEU A 150 17.68 -16.96 -5.88
C LEU A 150 16.16 -16.90 -5.86
N PHE A 151 15.48 -18.04 -5.99
CA PHE A 151 14.03 -18.16 -5.87
C PHE A 151 13.54 -17.62 -4.51
N PHE A 152 14.15 -18.06 -3.40
CA PHE A 152 13.74 -17.53 -2.08
C PHE A 152 14.01 -16.04 -1.93
N ILE A 153 15.11 -15.52 -2.48
CA ILE A 153 15.42 -14.08 -2.43
C ILE A 153 14.40 -13.27 -3.22
N LEU A 154 14.01 -13.72 -4.42
CA LEU A 154 13.08 -13.00 -5.30
C LEU A 154 11.59 -13.21 -4.94
N SER A 155 11.27 -14.22 -4.12
CA SER A 155 9.92 -14.40 -3.61
C SER A 155 9.44 -13.21 -2.77
N VAL A 156 10.35 -12.55 -2.02
CA VAL A 156 10.03 -11.41 -1.16
C VAL A 156 9.48 -10.22 -1.98
N PRO A 157 10.18 -9.67 -2.98
CA PRO A 157 9.63 -8.59 -3.80
C PRO A 157 8.37 -9.03 -4.55
N LEU A 158 8.28 -10.30 -4.99
CA LEU A 158 7.05 -10.80 -5.63
C LEU A 158 5.85 -10.74 -4.68
N VAL A 159 6.01 -11.06 -3.40
CA VAL A 159 4.93 -10.90 -2.39
C VAL A 159 4.48 -9.43 -2.32
N PHE A 160 5.42 -8.48 -2.28
CA PHE A 160 5.13 -7.05 -2.18
C PHE A 160 4.59 -6.41 -3.47
N THR A 161 4.67 -7.09 -4.63
CA THR A 161 4.06 -6.60 -5.88
C THR A 161 2.83 -7.39 -6.30
N GLY A 162 2.84 -8.71 -6.09
CA GLY A 162 1.79 -9.64 -6.51
C GLY A 162 0.57 -9.63 -5.61
N LEU A 163 0.74 -9.58 -4.28
CA LEU A 163 -0.41 -9.48 -3.36
C LEU A 163 -1.15 -8.15 -3.56
N PRO A 164 -0.49 -6.97 -3.65
CA PRO A 164 -1.19 -5.74 -3.96
C PRO A 164 -1.91 -5.77 -5.31
N TRP A 165 -1.30 -6.34 -6.36
CA TRP A 165 -1.98 -6.51 -7.66
C TRP A 165 -3.28 -7.31 -7.52
N PHE A 166 -3.24 -8.43 -6.79
CA PHE A 166 -4.43 -9.23 -6.53
C PHE A 166 -5.47 -8.45 -5.70
N GLY A 167 -5.04 -7.75 -4.66
CA GLY A 167 -5.91 -6.93 -3.81
C GLY A 167 -6.63 -5.83 -4.60
N PHE A 168 -5.90 -5.06 -5.40
CA PHE A 168 -6.49 -4.03 -6.26
C PHE A 168 -7.40 -4.62 -7.34
N THR A 169 -7.05 -5.78 -7.92
CA THR A 169 -7.92 -6.48 -8.88
C THR A 169 -9.25 -6.88 -8.24
N TYR A 170 -9.20 -7.48 -7.04
CA TYR A 170 -10.40 -7.85 -6.30
C TYR A 170 -11.24 -6.62 -5.91
N ARG A 171 -10.59 -5.54 -5.46
CA ARG A 171 -11.28 -4.29 -5.11
C ARG A 171 -11.97 -3.66 -6.32
N LEU A 172 -11.27 -3.56 -7.47
CA LEU A 172 -11.85 -3.07 -8.72
C LEU A 172 -13.04 -3.91 -9.18
N PHE A 173 -12.91 -5.24 -9.08
CA PHE A 173 -14.03 -6.14 -9.36
C PHE A 173 -15.23 -5.80 -8.47
N LYS A 174 -15.03 -5.68 -7.15
CA LYS A 174 -16.10 -5.33 -6.22
C LYS A 174 -16.73 -3.97 -6.55
N LEU A 175 -15.93 -2.93 -6.75
CA LEU A 175 -16.40 -1.58 -7.05
C LEU A 175 -17.24 -1.55 -8.34
N ARG A 176 -16.80 -2.20 -9.40
CA ARG A 176 -17.54 -2.22 -10.68
C ARG A 176 -18.88 -2.95 -10.59
N HIS A 177 -19.04 -3.89 -9.65
CA HIS A 177 -20.25 -4.70 -9.50
C HIS A 177 -21.13 -4.32 -8.30
N SER A 178 -20.67 -3.43 -7.40
CA SER A 178 -21.52 -2.83 -6.37
C SER A 178 -22.31 -1.67 -6.98
N GLY A 179 -23.57 -1.94 -7.35
CA GLY A 179 -24.53 -0.97 -7.89
C GLY A 179 -24.89 0.12 -6.90
#